data_AF-A0A8J3BHY6-F1
#
_entry.id   AF-A0A8J3BHY6-F1
#
_cell.length_a   1.000
_cell.length_b   1.000
_cell.length_c   1.000
_cell.angle_alpha   90.00
_cell.angle_beta   90.00
_cell.angle_gamma   90.00
#
_symmetry.space_group_name_H-M   'P 1'
#
loop_
_entity.id
_entity.type
_entity.pdbx_description
1 polymer ?
#
loop_
_entity_poly.entity_id
_entity_poly.type
_entity_poly.pdbx_seq_one_letter_code
_entity_poly.pdbx_strand_id
1 'polypeptide(L)'
;MKDQPSGKDYKISRRGMLPLLGSGFLIPFLGFGKTNIVETSTAEEDEYQTLLKPDGTAVKVKVSTLKKSKVVKKNLSNSSLLQWLNKK
;
A
#
# COMPACT_ATOMS: atom_id res chain seq x y z
N MET A 1 18.40 -58.08 28.00
CA MET A 1 17.99 -56.69 28.28
C MET A 1 17.95 -55.97 26.93
N LYS A 2 16.89 -55.20 26.64
CA LYS A 2 16.71 -54.53 25.33
C LYS A 2 17.36 -53.15 25.40
N ASP A 3 18.37 -52.91 24.58
CA ASP A 3 19.06 -51.62 24.51
C ASP A 3 18.16 -50.58 23.81
N GLN A 4 17.90 -49.47 24.50
CA GLN A 4 17.16 -48.33 23.95
C GLN A 4 18.06 -47.51 23.01
N PRO A 5 17.57 -47.03 21.85
CA PRO A 5 18.35 -46.13 21.02
C PRO A 5 18.33 -44.72 21.64
N SER A 6 19.50 -44.28 22.11
CA SER A 6 19.78 -42.91 22.53
C SER A 6 19.35 -41.92 21.43
N GLY A 7 18.41 -41.03 21.74
CA GLY A 7 17.96 -39.97 20.86
C GLY A 7 19.14 -39.11 20.42
N LYS A 8 19.30 -38.91 19.11
CA LYS A 8 20.34 -38.04 18.55
C LYS A 8 19.86 -36.60 18.63
N ASP A 9 20.55 -35.78 19.43
CA ASP A 9 20.34 -34.33 19.46
C ASP A 9 20.63 -33.74 18.07
N TYR A 10 19.57 -33.34 17.37
CA TYR A 10 19.69 -32.77 16.03
C TYR A 10 20.18 -31.32 16.14
N LYS A 11 21.50 -31.13 16.14
CA LYS A 11 22.12 -29.80 16.09
C LYS A 11 21.95 -29.21 14.69
N ILE A 12 20.99 -28.29 14.54
CA ILE A 12 20.82 -27.51 13.32
C ILE A 12 22.13 -26.75 13.03
N SER A 13 22.76 -27.08 11.91
CA SER A 13 23.97 -26.41 11.43
C SER A 13 23.61 -25.12 10.69
N ARG A 14 24.46 -24.10 10.80
CA ARG A 14 24.30 -22.81 10.08
C ARG A 14 24.13 -23.02 8.56
N ARG A 15 24.77 -24.05 8.00
CA ARG A 15 24.66 -24.42 6.59
C ARG A 15 23.33 -25.09 6.22
N GLY A 16 22.65 -25.72 7.19
CA GLY A 16 21.33 -26.34 7.02
C GLY A 16 20.17 -25.35 7.09
N MET A 17 20.38 -24.17 7.71
CA MET A 17 19.38 -23.11 7.80
C MET A 17 19.38 -22.15 6.60
N LEU A 18 20.51 -22.02 5.90
CA LEU A 18 20.64 -21.11 4.74
C LEU A 18 19.61 -21.35 3.62
N PRO A 19 19.28 -22.60 3.23
CA PRO A 19 18.27 -22.84 2.21
C PRO A 19 16.88 -22.36 2.64
N LEU A 20 16.52 -22.56 3.91
CA LEU A 20 15.22 -22.18 4.48
C LEU A 20 15.07 -20.65 4.57
N LEU A 21 16.13 -19.96 4.98
CA LEU A 21 16.18 -18.49 5.05
C LEU A 21 16.16 -17.86 3.66
N GLY A 22 16.87 -18.45 2.69
CA GLY A 22 16.89 -17.97 1.30
C GLY A 22 15.54 -18.12 0.60
N SER A 23 14.84 -19.25 0.80
CA SER A 23 13.52 -19.46 0.20
C SER A 23 12.43 -18.58 0.83
N GLY A 24 12.51 -18.31 2.13
CA GLY A 24 11.54 -17.47 2.85
C GLY A 24 11.54 -16.00 2.39
N PHE A 25 12.63 -15.53 1.79
CA PHE A 25 12.75 -14.13 1.32
C PHE A 25 11.93 -13.82 0.06
N LEU A 26 11.47 -14.85 -0.67
CA LEU A 26 10.68 -14.67 -1.90
C LEU A 26 9.16 -14.65 -1.67
N ILE A 27 8.70 -14.99 -0.46
CA ILE A 27 7.28 -14.98 -0.07
C ILE A 27 6.60 -13.61 -0.29
N PRO A 28 7.21 -12.44 0.03
CA PRO A 28 6.54 -11.15 -0.19
C PRO A 28 6.38 -10.77 -1.67
N PHE A 29 7.03 -11.47 -2.60
CA PHE A 29 6.89 -11.23 -4.04
C PHE A 29 5.86 -12.14 -4.71
N LEU A 30 5.35 -13.17 -4.01
CA LEU A 30 4.22 -14.00 -4.45
C LEU A 30 2.87 -13.36 -4.06
N GLY A 31 2.76 -12.05 -4.31
CA GLY A 31 1.60 -11.24 -3.96
C GLY A 31 0.37 -11.54 -4.83
N PHE A 32 -0.72 -11.88 -4.13
CA PHE A 32 -2.13 -11.71 -4.49
C PHE A 32 -2.39 -10.94 -5.79
N GLY A 33 -2.89 -11.66 -6.81
CA GLY A 33 -3.38 -11.07 -8.04
C GLY A 33 -4.47 -10.04 -7.77
N LYS A 34 -4.36 -8.88 -8.42
CA LYS A 34 -5.38 -7.82 -8.40
C LYS A 34 -6.77 -8.40 -8.68
N THR A 35 -7.68 -8.32 -7.71
CA THR A 35 -9.10 -8.29 -8.01
C THR A 35 -9.39 -6.94 -8.65
N ASN A 36 -9.64 -6.90 -9.95
CA ASN A 36 -10.25 -5.74 -10.60
C ASN A 36 -11.67 -5.62 -10.04
N ILE A 37 -11.82 -4.85 -8.96
CA ILE A 37 -13.14 -4.40 -8.52
C ILE A 37 -13.57 -3.37 -9.57
N VAL A 38 -14.31 -3.85 -10.56
CA VAL A 38 -15.10 -2.99 -11.44
C VAL A 38 -16.28 -2.55 -10.60
N GLU A 39 -16.15 -1.40 -9.93
CA GLU A 39 -17.30 -0.69 -9.38
C GLU A 39 -18.02 -0.04 -10.57
N THR A 40 -19.03 -0.74 -11.10
CA THR A 40 -20.07 -0.12 -11.92
C THR A 40 -20.97 0.66 -10.97
N SER A 41 -20.65 1.93 -10.76
CA SER A 41 -21.52 2.87 -10.02
C SER A 41 -22.30 3.68 -11.03
N THR A 42 -23.53 3.23 -11.31
CA THR A 42 -24.59 4.04 -11.90
C THR A 42 -24.83 5.29 -11.05
N ALA A 43 -24.28 6.44 -11.45
CA ALA A 43 -24.73 7.82 -11.19
C ALA A 43 -23.57 8.82 -11.41
N GLU A 44 -23.18 9.08 -12.66
CA GLU A 44 -22.07 10.01 -12.98
C GLU A 44 -22.35 11.48 -12.57
N GLU A 45 -23.59 11.83 -12.23
CA GLU A 45 -23.99 13.22 -11.94
C GLU A 45 -23.86 13.62 -10.46
N ASP A 46 -23.91 12.66 -9.54
CA ASP A 46 -23.85 12.89 -8.09
C ASP A 46 -22.57 12.37 -7.44
N GLU A 47 -21.53 12.09 -8.24
CA GLU A 47 -20.25 11.68 -7.69
C GLU A 47 -19.51 12.88 -7.07
N TYR A 48 -19.16 12.75 -5.80
CA TYR A 48 -18.39 13.75 -5.05
C TYR A 48 -17.04 13.18 -4.64
N GLN A 49 -15.99 14.00 -4.78
CA GLN A 49 -14.66 13.70 -4.27
C GLN A 49 -14.33 14.62 -3.10
N THR A 50 -13.67 14.08 -2.08
CA THR A 50 -13.15 14.87 -0.96
C THR A 50 -11.77 15.42 -1.33
N LEU A 51 -11.60 16.73 -1.23
CA LEU A 51 -10.37 17.46 -1.53
C LEU A 51 -9.92 18.32 -0.34
N LEU A 52 -8.70 18.83 -0.42
CA LEU A 52 -8.11 19.73 0.58
C LEU A 52 -8.09 21.17 0.06
N LYS A 53 -8.51 22.09 0.93
CA LYS A 53 -8.27 23.53 0.78
C LYS A 53 -6.83 23.90 1.13
N PRO A 54 -6.35 25.09 0.73
CA PRO A 54 -5.03 25.60 1.13
C PRO A 54 -4.92 25.90 2.62
N ASP A 55 -6.01 25.85 3.39
CA ASP A 55 -6.00 25.94 4.85
C ASP A 55 -5.89 24.55 5.53
N GLY A 56 -5.84 23.47 4.75
CA GLY A 56 -5.81 22.09 5.23
C GLY A 56 -7.18 21.50 5.56
N THR A 57 -8.28 22.22 5.37
CA THR A 57 -9.64 21.73 5.63
C THR A 57 -10.13 20.84 4.49
N ALA A 58 -10.85 19.76 4.83
CA ALA A 58 -11.48 18.88 3.84
C ALA A 58 -12.79 19.47 3.31
N VAL A 59 -13.03 19.35 2.00
CA VAL A 59 -14.25 19.80 1.31
C VAL A 59 -14.70 18.75 0.30
N LYS A 60 -16.01 18.55 0.16
CA LYS A 60 -16.60 17.70 -0.88
C LYS A 60 -16.88 18.51 -2.14
N VAL A 61 -16.41 18.04 -3.28
CA VAL A 61 -16.54 18.72 -4.58
C VAL A 61 -17.13 17.75 -5.61
N LYS A 62 -18.08 18.23 -6.43
CA LYS A 62 -18.64 17.44 -7.54
C LYS A 62 -17.56 17.08 -8.55
N VAL A 63 -17.52 15.83 -8.98
CA VAL A 63 -16.54 15.34 -9.98
C VAL A 63 -16.69 16.07 -11.31
N SER A 64 -17.90 16.47 -11.70
CA SER A 64 -18.16 17.26 -12.91
C SER A 64 -17.46 18.63 -12.92
N THR A 65 -17.33 19.27 -11.75
CA THR A 65 -16.57 20.52 -11.59
C THR A 65 -15.07 20.27 -11.69
N LEU A 66 -14.58 19.16 -11.14
CA LEU A 66 -13.16 18.80 -11.22
C LEU A 66 -12.71 18.52 -12.65
N LYS A 67 -13.53 17.83 -13.45
CA LYS A 67 -13.27 17.59 -14.88
C LYS A 67 -13.14 18.89 -15.69
N LYS A 68 -13.84 19.96 -15.29
CA LYS A 68 -13.78 21.30 -15.92
C LYS A 68 -12.67 22.20 -15.35
N SER A 69 -12.01 21.78 -14.28
CA SER A 69 -10.99 22.59 -13.61
C SER A 69 -9.66 22.59 -14.38
N LYS A 70 -8.87 23.66 -14.21
CA LYS A 70 -7.53 23.77 -14.79
C LYS A 70 -6.49 23.25 -13.79
N VAL A 71 -5.67 22.30 -14.23
CA VAL A 71 -4.52 21.86 -13.44
C VAL A 71 -3.42 22.93 -13.49
N VAL A 72 -3.08 23.50 -12.34
CA VAL A 72 -2.06 24.56 -12.23
C VAL A 72 -0.64 23.98 -12.18
N LYS A 73 -0.42 22.93 -11.39
CA LYS A 73 0.88 22.26 -11.28
C LYS A 73 0.67 20.76 -11.06
N LYS A 74 1.18 19.96 -12.00
CA LYS A 74 1.22 18.50 -11.88
C LYS A 74 2.40 18.10 -11.00
N ASN A 75 2.28 16.99 -10.26
CA ASN A 75 3.36 16.34 -9.49
C ASN A 75 4.09 17.26 -8.50
N LEU A 76 3.36 17.73 -7.48
CA LEU A 76 3.89 18.62 -6.46
C LEU A 76 4.71 17.83 -5.41
N SER A 77 5.87 18.35 -4.98
CA SER A 77 6.66 17.72 -3.91
C SER A 77 6.00 17.90 -2.53
N ASN A 78 6.28 17.02 -1.57
CA ASN A 78 5.74 17.12 -0.21
C ASN A 78 6.08 18.46 0.47
N SER A 79 7.31 18.96 0.29
CA SER A 79 7.73 20.26 0.80
C SER A 79 6.91 21.41 0.20
N SER A 80 6.73 21.40 -1.13
CA SER A 80 5.90 22.39 -1.83
C SER A 80 4.45 22.31 -1.39
N LEU A 81 3.94 21.10 -1.13
CA LEU A 81 2.55 20.88 -0.74
C LEU A 81 2.31 21.40 0.66
N LEU A 82 3.21 21.11 1.59
CA LEU A 82 3.16 21.62 2.95
C LEU A 82 3.21 23.15 2.99
N GLN A 83 4.10 23.77 2.20
CA GLN A 83 4.19 25.21 2.09
C GLN A 83 2.92 25.83 1.48
N TRP A 84 2.31 25.14 0.51
CA TRP A 84 1.04 25.57 -0.09
C TRP A 84 -0.14 25.47 0.89
N LEU A 85 -0.11 24.51 1.82
CA LEU A 85 -1.18 24.24 2.78
C LEU A 85 -1.32 25.26 3.93
N ASN A 86 -0.66 26.42 3.87
CA ASN A 86 -0.77 27.58 4.78
C ASN A 86 -1.08 27.25 6.26
N LYS A 87 -0.55 26.13 6.75
CA LYS A 87 -0.66 25.72 8.14
C LYS A 87 0.29 26.62 8.91
N LYS A 88 -0.27 27.64 9.55
CA LYS A 88 0.44 28.39 10.59
C LYS A 88 0.69 27.51 11.80
#